data_AF-A0A1M5HYP0-F1
#
_entry.id   AF-A0A1M5HYP0-F1
#
_cell.length_a   1.000
_cell.length_b   1.000
_cell.length_c   1.000
_cell.angle_alpha   90.00
_cell.angle_beta   90.00
_cell.angle_gamma   90.00
#
_symmetry.space_group_name_H-M   'P 1'
#
loop_
_entity.id
_entity.type
_entity.pdbx_description
1 polymer ?
#
loop_
_entity_poly.entity_id
_entity_poly.type
_entity_poly.pdbx_seq_one_letter_code
_entity_poly.pdbx_strand_id
1 'polypeptide(L)'
;MKITCNRNSGFLFSEFLKFNKQNSLEPGKSSRQYLLLKTRFTGLLLLVFGFRALTSMQAQLIPTRAKMESASGVFEVDENTSLQFSSKNDSLKEMTNYFQKEIKRLSGIQFPINQTSDKTIKLDIVKDLDLKEAGYKLKISEENIAISAPTTAGVFYGMQRRLNMF
;
A
#
# COMPACT_ATOMS: atom_id res chain seq x y z
N MET A 1 18.41 0.89 -28.60
CA MET A 1 17.17 1.35 -29.26
C MET A 1 17.10 2.87 -29.09
N LYS A 2 17.26 3.63 -30.19
CA LYS A 2 17.52 5.08 -30.18
C LYS A 2 16.38 5.73 -30.97
N ILE A 3 15.55 6.52 -30.30
CA ILE A 3 14.43 7.23 -30.93
C ILE A 3 14.81 8.71 -31.00
N THR A 4 15.20 9.14 -32.19
CA THR A 4 15.25 10.55 -32.61
C THR A 4 13.84 10.99 -33.00
N CYS A 5 13.32 12.06 -32.38
CA CYS A 5 12.07 12.69 -32.80
C CYS A 5 12.35 14.09 -33.40
N ASN A 6 11.77 14.29 -34.58
CA ASN A 6 11.93 15.39 -35.51
C ASN A 6 11.01 16.57 -35.14
N ARG A 7 11.47 17.77 -35.46
CA ARG A 7 10.97 19.08 -35.05
C ARG A 7 10.00 19.62 -36.09
N ASN A 8 8.72 19.76 -35.76
CA ASN A 8 7.78 20.55 -36.57
C ASN A 8 6.66 21.14 -35.70
N SER A 9 6.92 22.29 -35.07
CA SER A 9 5.95 22.99 -34.22
C SER A 9 5.86 24.50 -34.51
N GLY A 10 6.09 24.90 -35.77
CA GLY A 10 5.96 26.28 -36.22
C GLY A 10 4.52 26.75 -36.47
N PHE A 11 3.53 25.85 -36.38
CA PHE A 11 2.13 26.17 -36.70
C PHE A 11 1.27 26.52 -35.48
N LEU A 12 1.60 26.01 -34.28
CA LEU A 12 0.79 26.22 -33.06
C LEU A 12 1.12 27.52 -32.31
N PHE A 13 2.22 28.19 -32.64
CA PHE A 13 2.64 29.42 -31.95
C PHE A 13 1.89 30.67 -32.46
N SER A 14 1.46 30.67 -33.73
CA SER A 14 0.73 31.80 -34.33
C SER A 14 -0.72 31.90 -33.81
N GLU A 15 -1.34 30.79 -33.41
CA GLU A 15 -2.63 30.78 -32.71
C GLU A 15 -2.51 31.28 -31.26
N PHE A 16 -1.44 30.89 -30.55
CA PHE A 16 -1.22 31.33 -29.17
C PHE A 16 -0.97 32.84 -29.06
N LEU A 17 -0.27 33.42 -30.04
CA LEU A 17 -0.05 34.88 -30.10
C LEU A 17 -1.31 35.67 -30.47
N LYS A 18 -2.29 35.07 -31.18
CA LYS A 18 -3.58 35.71 -31.44
C LYS A 18 -4.50 35.69 -30.21
N PHE A 19 -4.47 34.61 -29.42
CA PHE A 19 -5.27 34.51 -28.19
C PHE A 19 -4.82 35.49 -27.11
N ASN A 20 -3.51 35.71 -26.96
CA ASN A 20 -2.99 36.59 -25.91
C ASN A 20 -3.09 38.10 -26.25
N LYS A 21 -3.44 38.47 -27.49
CA LYS A 21 -3.58 39.87 -27.92
C LYS A 21 -4.96 40.47 -27.62
N GLN A 22 -5.98 39.64 -27.39
CA GLN A 22 -7.36 40.10 -27.19
C GLN A 22 -7.73 40.37 -25.72
N ASN A 23 -6.90 39.91 -24.76
CA ASN A 23 -7.14 40.10 -23.33
C ASN A 23 -6.26 41.18 -22.67
N SER A 24 -5.58 42.00 -23.47
CA SER A 24 -4.90 43.20 -22.98
C SER A 24 -5.63 44.45 -23.49
N LEU A 25 -6.60 44.95 -22.71
CA LEU A 25 -7.04 46.34 -22.75
C LEU A 25 -6.82 46.95 -21.35
N GLU A 26 -6.13 48.09 -21.38
CA GLU A 26 -5.62 48.92 -20.32
C GLU A 26 -6.73 49.74 -19.59
N PRO A 27 -6.46 50.91 -18.99
CA PRO A 27 -6.16 51.13 -17.58
C PRO A 27 -7.23 51.99 -16.87
N GLY A 28 -7.14 52.10 -15.54
CA GLY A 28 -7.65 53.27 -14.81
C GLY A 28 -9.15 53.39 -14.58
N LYS A 29 -9.67 52.78 -13.51
CA LYS A 29 -10.69 53.44 -12.66
C LYS A 29 -10.74 52.86 -11.24
N SER A 30 -10.46 53.75 -10.28
CA SER A 30 -10.96 53.74 -8.90
C SER A 30 -10.41 52.71 -7.90
N SER A 31 -9.11 52.82 -7.59
CA SER A 31 -8.43 52.14 -6.47
C SER A 31 -8.97 52.46 -5.06
N ARG A 32 -10.05 53.25 -4.91
CA ARG A 32 -10.66 53.59 -3.61
C ARG A 32 -11.83 52.68 -3.21
N GLN A 33 -12.41 51.92 -4.14
CA GLN A 33 -13.59 51.08 -3.84
C GLN A 33 -13.20 49.65 -3.39
N TYR A 34 -12.01 49.18 -3.77
CA TYR A 34 -11.48 47.88 -3.35
C TYR A 34 -10.92 47.88 -1.91
N LEU A 35 -10.74 49.07 -1.32
CA LEU A 35 -10.14 49.22 0.02
C LEU A 35 -11.16 49.06 1.15
N LEU A 36 -12.43 49.44 0.93
CA LEU A 36 -13.51 49.31 1.91
C LEU A 36 -14.30 47.99 1.78
N LEU A 37 -14.24 47.31 0.63
CA LEU A 37 -14.86 45.98 0.46
C LEU A 37 -13.98 44.84 1.01
N LYS A 38 -12.65 45.02 0.97
CA LYS A 38 -11.69 44.01 1.50
C LYS A 38 -11.74 43.86 3.02
N THR A 39 -12.05 44.92 3.75
CA THR A 39 -12.04 44.95 5.23
C THR A 39 -13.30 44.34 5.86
N ARG A 40 -14.38 44.11 5.09
CA ARG A 40 -15.58 43.38 5.56
C ARG A 40 -15.58 41.91 5.14
N PHE A 41 -14.89 41.55 4.05
CA PHE A 41 -14.70 40.15 3.63
C PHE A 41 -13.60 39.41 4.41
N THR A 42 -12.63 40.12 4.97
CA THR A 42 -11.58 39.53 5.82
C THR A 42 -12.09 39.08 7.18
N GLY A 43 -13.18 39.66 7.69
CA GLY A 43 -13.84 39.21 8.92
C GLY A 43 -14.67 37.94 8.76
N LEU A 44 -15.30 37.75 7.59
CA LEU A 44 -16.18 36.59 7.34
C LEU A 44 -15.39 35.32 6.97
N LEU A 45 -14.18 35.46 6.39
CA LEU A 45 -13.29 34.33 6.11
C LEU A 45 -12.71 33.70 7.39
N LEU A 46 -12.57 34.48 8.46
CA LEU A 46 -11.98 34.04 9.73
C LEU A 46 -13.00 33.34 10.65
N LEU A 47 -14.31 33.53 10.43
CA LEU A 47 -15.37 32.85 11.17
C LEU A 47 -15.67 31.42 10.66
N VAL A 48 -15.36 31.13 9.38
CA VAL A 48 -15.55 29.78 8.80
C VAL A 48 -14.40 28.82 9.15
N PHE A 49 -13.27 29.33 9.66
CA PHE A 49 -12.13 28.51 10.09
C PHE A 49 -12.23 28.00 11.54
N GLY A 50 -13.19 28.51 12.32
CA GLY A 50 -13.28 28.25 13.77
C GLY A 50 -13.95 26.95 14.21
N PHE A 51 -14.47 26.12 13.28
CA PHE A 51 -15.16 24.89 13.66
C PHE A 51 -14.78 23.70 12.77
N ARG A 52 -13.50 23.34 12.77
CA ARG A 52 -13.11 21.96 12.43
C ARG A 52 -13.27 21.14 13.70
N ALA A 53 -14.47 20.61 13.90
CA ALA A 53 -14.71 19.61 14.93
C ALA A 53 -13.70 18.48 14.76
N LEU A 54 -12.84 18.31 15.75
CA LEU A 54 -11.87 17.24 15.83
C LEU A 54 -12.63 15.94 16.11
N THR A 55 -13.19 15.32 15.06
CA THR A 55 -13.69 13.95 15.18
C THR A 55 -12.48 13.03 15.13
N SER A 56 -11.96 12.65 16.30
CA SER A 56 -11.10 11.47 16.38
C SER A 56 -12.02 10.25 16.16
N MET A 57 -12.28 9.89 14.90
CA MET A 57 -12.67 8.52 14.59
C MET A 57 -11.50 7.67 15.04
N GLN A 58 -11.66 7.05 16.21
CA GLN A 58 -10.75 6.03 16.68
C GLN A 58 -10.98 4.83 15.79
N ALA A 59 -10.32 4.86 14.64
CA ALA A 59 -10.25 3.75 13.72
C ALA A 59 -9.61 2.60 14.49
N GLN A 60 -10.43 1.72 15.06
CA GLN A 60 -10.00 0.41 15.57
C GLN A 60 -9.61 -0.46 14.37
N LEU A 61 -8.59 -0.04 13.62
CA LEU A 61 -8.09 -0.73 12.43
C LEU A 61 -6.82 -1.54 12.72
N ILE A 62 -6.66 -2.00 13.97
CA ILE A 62 -5.66 -3.00 14.30
C ILE A 62 -6.33 -4.02 15.23
N PRO A 63 -6.65 -5.24 14.77
CA PRO A 63 -7.24 -6.26 15.62
C PRO A 63 -6.31 -6.56 16.81
N THR A 64 -6.93 -6.79 17.96
CA THR A 64 -6.27 -7.00 19.24
C THR A 64 -5.28 -8.18 19.16
N ARG A 65 -4.08 -7.93 19.71
CA ARG A 65 -2.86 -8.74 19.71
C ARG A 65 -3.04 -10.26 19.50
N ALA A 66 -2.31 -10.79 18.52
CA ALA A 66 -1.99 -12.22 18.44
C ALA A 66 -1.34 -12.67 19.77
N LYS A 67 -1.81 -13.80 20.32
CA LYS A 67 -1.18 -14.45 21.45
C LYS A 67 0.20 -14.94 20.99
N MET A 68 1.27 -14.38 21.55
CA MET A 68 2.64 -14.73 21.19
C MET A 68 3.26 -15.52 22.33
N GLU A 69 3.64 -16.76 22.04
CA GLU A 69 4.51 -17.56 22.90
C GLU A 69 5.91 -17.43 22.31
N SER A 70 6.82 -16.78 23.05
CA SER A 70 8.19 -16.53 22.57
C SER A 70 8.95 -17.85 22.49
N ALA A 71 9.36 -18.25 21.29
CA ALA A 71 10.33 -19.32 21.06
C ALA A 71 11.67 -18.69 20.64
N SER A 72 12.78 -19.26 21.09
CA SER A 72 14.13 -18.86 20.71
C SER A 72 14.50 -19.40 19.33
N GLY A 73 15.14 -18.58 18.51
CA GLY A 73 15.64 -18.96 17.17
C GLY A 73 15.47 -17.83 16.16
N VAL A 74 16.30 -17.84 15.11
CA VAL A 74 16.21 -16.92 13.97
C VAL A 74 15.96 -17.76 12.72
N PHE A 75 14.99 -17.36 11.90
CA PHE A 75 14.75 -17.98 10.61
C PHE A 75 15.25 -17.04 9.52
N GLU A 76 16.32 -17.42 8.81
CA GLU A 76 16.84 -16.60 7.71
C GLU A 76 16.20 -17.03 6.40
N VAL A 77 15.44 -16.12 5.79
CA VAL A 77 14.81 -16.32 4.47
C VAL A 77 15.87 -16.12 3.39
N ASP A 78 16.05 -17.14 2.55
CA ASP A 78 17.00 -17.16 1.43
C ASP A 78 16.39 -17.75 0.16
N GLU A 79 17.16 -17.79 -0.91
CA GLU A 79 16.74 -18.34 -2.21
C GLU A 79 16.45 -19.85 -2.19
N ASN A 80 16.92 -20.57 -1.17
CA ASN A 80 16.60 -21.98 -0.97
C ASN A 80 15.27 -22.16 -0.24
N THR A 81 14.74 -21.14 0.41
CA THR A 81 13.51 -21.24 1.22
C THR A 81 12.30 -21.56 0.35
N SER A 82 11.67 -22.72 0.56
CA SER A 82 10.48 -23.11 -0.19
C SER A 82 9.18 -22.67 0.48
N LEU A 83 8.24 -22.18 -0.33
CA LEU A 83 6.89 -21.87 0.09
C LEU A 83 5.97 -23.05 -0.23
N GLN A 84 5.44 -23.69 0.82
CA GLN A 84 4.60 -24.87 0.72
C GLN A 84 3.16 -24.56 1.10
N PHE A 85 2.21 -24.99 0.27
CA PHE A 85 0.79 -24.90 0.53
C PHE A 85 0.03 -25.98 -0.26
N SER A 86 -1.19 -26.30 0.15
CA SER A 86 -2.03 -27.24 -0.59
C SER A 86 -2.44 -26.66 -1.95
N SER A 87 -1.92 -27.24 -3.05
CA SER A 87 -2.28 -26.85 -4.43
C SER A 87 -3.76 -27.02 -4.77
N LYS A 88 -4.53 -27.71 -3.91
CA LYS A 88 -5.99 -27.87 -4.05
C LYS A 88 -6.77 -26.63 -3.61
N ASN A 89 -6.10 -25.66 -2.97
CA ASN A 89 -6.72 -24.42 -2.50
C ASN A 89 -6.34 -23.27 -3.44
N ASP A 90 -7.28 -22.91 -4.32
CA ASP A 90 -7.07 -21.86 -5.32
C ASP A 90 -6.80 -20.49 -4.68
N SER A 91 -7.46 -20.17 -3.56
CA SER A 91 -7.24 -18.91 -2.86
C SER A 91 -5.81 -18.80 -2.29
N LEU A 92 -5.27 -19.89 -1.74
CA LEU A 92 -3.86 -19.92 -1.29
C LEU A 92 -2.89 -19.83 -2.47
N LYS A 93 -3.23 -20.46 -3.60
CA LYS A 93 -2.42 -20.41 -4.82
C LYS A 93 -2.31 -18.98 -5.36
N GLU A 94 -3.44 -18.26 -5.47
CA GLU A 94 -3.45 -16.87 -5.93
C GLU A 94 -2.66 -15.95 -5.00
N MET A 95 -2.91 -16.06 -3.68
CA MET A 95 -2.20 -15.29 -2.66
C MET A 95 -0.69 -15.56 -2.71
N THR A 96 -0.28 -16.82 -2.83
CA THR A 96 1.13 -17.22 -2.93
C THR A 96 1.79 -16.69 -4.20
N ASN A 97 1.10 -16.77 -5.33
CA ASN A 97 1.61 -16.23 -6.60
C ASN A 97 1.78 -14.71 -6.53
N TYR A 98 0.83 -14.00 -5.90
CA TYR A 98 0.96 -12.56 -5.66
C TYR A 98 2.18 -12.26 -4.79
N PHE A 99 2.32 -12.98 -3.68
CA PHE A 99 3.43 -12.81 -2.75
C PHE A 99 4.79 -13.08 -3.40
N GLN A 100 4.92 -14.16 -4.17
CA GLN A 100 6.17 -14.49 -4.88
C GLN A 100 6.56 -13.38 -5.87
N LYS A 101 5.58 -12.84 -6.62
CA LYS A 101 5.82 -11.72 -7.53
C LYS A 101 6.30 -10.48 -6.78
N GLU A 102 5.70 -10.20 -5.63
CA GLU A 102 6.05 -9.04 -4.82
C GLU A 102 7.45 -9.15 -4.22
N ILE A 103 7.81 -10.33 -3.68
CA ILE A 103 9.17 -10.56 -3.18
C ILE A 103 10.19 -10.48 -4.31
N LYS A 104 9.93 -11.12 -5.46
CA LYS A 104 10.81 -11.01 -6.62
C LYS A 104 11.01 -9.57 -7.06
N ARG A 105 9.97 -8.74 -6.98
CA ARG A 105 10.04 -7.30 -7.29
C ARG A 105 10.88 -6.52 -6.28
N LEU A 106 10.83 -6.88 -5.00
CA LEU A 106 11.48 -6.16 -3.91
C LEU A 106 12.94 -6.60 -3.66
N SER A 107 13.21 -7.91 -3.68
CA SER A 107 14.52 -8.48 -3.35
C SER A 107 15.24 -9.13 -4.54
N GLY A 108 14.55 -9.37 -5.66
CA GLY A 108 15.09 -10.13 -6.80
C GLY A 108 15.07 -11.65 -6.61
N ILE A 109 14.75 -12.14 -5.41
CA ILE A 109 14.73 -13.56 -5.06
C ILE A 109 13.43 -14.21 -5.55
N GLN A 110 13.52 -15.42 -6.09
CA GLN A 110 12.36 -16.21 -6.48
C GLN A 110 12.28 -17.49 -5.66
N PHE A 111 11.34 -17.55 -4.72
CA PHE A 111 11.16 -18.74 -3.89
C PHE A 111 10.63 -19.93 -4.69
N PRO A 112 11.18 -21.15 -4.50
CA PRO A 112 10.59 -22.36 -5.02
C PRO A 112 9.23 -22.65 -4.35
N ILE A 113 8.20 -22.97 -5.14
CA ILE A 113 6.85 -23.28 -4.66
C ILE A 113 6.66 -24.80 -4.64
N ASN A 114 6.23 -25.34 -3.49
CA ASN A 114 5.92 -26.77 -3.31
C ASN A 114 7.07 -27.68 -3.75
N GLN A 115 8.32 -27.26 -3.51
CA GLN A 115 9.50 -28.07 -3.75
C GLN A 115 10.09 -28.49 -2.41
N THR A 116 10.84 -29.60 -2.42
CA THR A 116 11.61 -30.02 -1.26
C THR A 116 12.76 -29.04 -1.02
N SER A 117 12.90 -28.57 0.21
CA SER A 117 13.99 -27.71 0.66
C SER A 117 14.22 -27.88 2.16
N ASP A 118 15.45 -27.60 2.61
CA ASP A 118 15.86 -27.61 4.01
C ASP A 118 15.11 -26.54 4.82
N LYS A 119 14.78 -25.40 4.19
CA LYS A 119 14.03 -24.30 4.80
C LYS A 119 12.66 -24.18 4.17
N THR A 120 11.62 -24.21 5.00
CA THR A 120 10.24 -24.21 4.50
C THR A 120 9.35 -23.20 5.22
N ILE A 121 8.55 -22.47 4.44
CA ILE A 121 7.41 -21.69 4.91
C ILE A 121 6.15 -22.44 4.50
N LYS A 122 5.40 -22.97 5.47
CA LYS A 122 4.19 -23.74 5.24
C LYS A 122 2.93 -22.93 5.56
N LEU A 123 2.00 -22.92 4.61
CA LEU A 123 0.72 -22.22 4.71
C LEU A 123 -0.44 -23.22 4.69
N ASP A 124 -1.21 -23.27 5.78
CA ASP A 124 -2.31 -24.22 5.95
C ASP A 124 -3.62 -23.51 6.33
N ILE A 125 -4.73 -23.96 5.72
CA ILE A 125 -6.09 -23.60 6.16
C ILE A 125 -6.63 -24.70 7.07
N VAL A 126 -6.92 -24.35 8.31
CA VAL A 126 -7.45 -25.27 9.33
C VAL A 126 -8.74 -24.66 9.90
N LYS A 127 -9.89 -25.15 9.42
CA LYS A 127 -11.21 -24.60 9.73
C LYS A 127 -11.58 -24.71 11.21
N ASP A 128 -11.11 -25.76 11.89
CA ASP A 128 -11.46 -26.07 13.29
C ASP A 128 -10.60 -25.30 14.31
N LEU A 129 -9.89 -24.25 13.87
CA LEU A 129 -9.18 -23.36 14.78
C LEU A 129 -10.18 -22.41 15.47
N ASP A 130 -10.13 -22.38 16.79
CA ASP A 130 -10.84 -21.39 17.62
C ASP A 130 -10.17 -20.01 17.50
N LEU A 131 -10.28 -19.41 16.31
CA LEU A 131 -9.72 -18.13 15.93
C LEU A 131 -10.74 -17.36 15.10
N LYS A 132 -10.75 -16.03 15.24
CA LYS A 132 -11.53 -15.14 14.37
C LYS A 132 -11.01 -15.20 12.93
N GLU A 133 -11.75 -14.63 11.98
CA GLU A 133 -11.40 -14.65 10.55
C GLU A 133 -9.97 -14.18 10.26
N ALA A 134 -9.50 -13.12 10.91
CA ALA A 134 -8.15 -12.59 10.75
C ALA A 134 -7.10 -13.24 11.68
N GLY A 135 -7.50 -14.18 12.53
CA GLY A 135 -6.62 -14.87 13.46
C GLY A 135 -5.76 -15.91 12.77
N TYR A 136 -4.51 -16.05 13.22
CA TYR A 136 -3.59 -17.07 12.73
C TYR A 136 -2.76 -17.64 13.87
N LYS A 137 -2.36 -18.90 13.74
CA LYS A 137 -1.29 -19.51 14.51
C LYS A 137 -0.01 -19.43 13.69
N LEU A 138 1.08 -19.13 14.38
CA LEU A 138 2.39 -19.04 13.79
C LEU A 138 3.37 -19.81 14.67
N LYS A 139 4.09 -20.74 14.06
CA LYS A 139 5.19 -21.47 14.69
C LYS A 139 6.44 -21.22 13.88
N ILE A 140 7.53 -20.82 14.55
CA ILE A 140 8.84 -20.58 13.93
C ILE A 140 9.83 -21.51 14.62
N SER A 141 10.61 -22.22 13.82
CA SER A 141 11.87 -22.88 14.20
C SER A 141 12.97 -22.42 13.24
N GLU A 142 14.20 -22.90 13.46
CA GLU A 142 15.36 -22.56 12.63
C GLU A 142 15.18 -22.98 11.15
N GLU A 143 14.44 -24.06 10.91
CA GLU A 143 14.23 -24.65 9.59
C GLU A 143 12.82 -24.41 9.01
N ASN A 144 11.84 -24.07 9.87
CA ASN A 144 10.44 -24.08 9.45
C ASN A 144 9.65 -22.89 10.01
N ILE A 145 8.89 -22.24 9.14
CA ILE A 145 7.79 -21.33 9.52
C ILE A 145 6.47 -21.99 9.14
N ALA A 146 5.60 -22.24 10.11
CA ALA A 146 4.25 -22.76 9.86
C ALA A 146 3.20 -21.70 10.21
N ILE A 147 2.36 -21.36 9.24
CA ILE A 147 1.24 -20.43 9.38
C ILE A 147 -0.06 -21.19 9.15
N SER A 148 -0.93 -21.21 10.16
CA SER A 148 -2.22 -21.89 10.07
C SER A 148 -3.36 -20.97 10.50
N ALA A 149 -4.42 -20.90 9.70
CA ALA A 149 -5.58 -20.05 9.99
C ALA A 149 -6.89 -20.67 9.50
N PRO A 150 -8.06 -20.27 10.05
CA PRO A 150 -9.36 -20.73 9.55
C PRO A 150 -9.70 -20.17 8.17
N THR A 151 -9.11 -19.04 7.77
CA THR A 151 -9.38 -18.37 6.49
C THR A 151 -8.09 -17.96 5.77
N THR A 152 -8.19 -17.77 4.45
CA THR A 152 -7.09 -17.23 3.63
C THR A 152 -6.64 -15.85 4.11
N ALA A 153 -7.57 -15.02 4.60
CA ALA A 153 -7.25 -13.71 5.16
C ALA A 153 -6.35 -13.85 6.40
N GLY A 154 -6.65 -14.78 7.30
CA GLY A 154 -5.80 -15.07 8.46
C GLY A 154 -4.38 -15.50 8.05
N VAL A 155 -4.24 -16.37 7.04
CA VAL A 155 -2.92 -16.78 6.51
C VAL A 155 -2.17 -15.57 5.92
N PHE A 156 -2.87 -14.74 5.13
CA PHE A 156 -2.30 -13.53 4.55
C PHE A 156 -1.75 -12.59 5.62
N TYR A 157 -2.52 -12.34 6.69
CA TYR A 157 -2.06 -11.52 7.82
C TYR A 157 -0.87 -12.13 8.55
N GLY A 158 -0.86 -13.46 8.73
CA GLY A 158 0.27 -14.17 9.32
C GLY A 158 1.55 -14.01 8.51
N MET A 159 1.44 -14.12 7.19
CA MET A 159 2.56 -13.95 6.26
C MET A 159 3.07 -12.50 6.26
N GLN A 160 2.19 -11.52 6.02
CA GLN A 160 2.57 -10.10 5.94
C GLN A 160 3.24 -9.61 7.23
N ARG A 161 2.68 -9.96 8.40
CA ARG A 161 3.19 -9.44 9.67
C ARG A 161 4.58 -9.96 10.03
N ARG A 162 4.95 -11.16 9.59
CA ARG A 162 6.27 -11.73 9.89
C ARG A 162 7.34 -11.36 8.90
N LEU A 163 7.00 -11.15 7.63
CA LEU A 163 7.98 -10.64 6.66
C LEU A 163 8.48 -9.23 6.98
N ASN A 164 7.69 -8.41 7.66
CA ASN A 164 8.09 -7.06 8.07
C ASN A 164 8.92 -7.01 9.38
N MET A 165 9.34 -8.16 9.95
CA MET A 165 10.13 -8.23 11.18
C MET A 165 11.46 -8.98 10.98
N PHE A 166 11.89 -9.13 9.72
CA PHE A 166 13.26 -9.47 9.34
C PHE A 166 14.03 -8.19 9.02
#